data_AF-A0A238JMV3-F1
#
_entry.id   AF-A0A238JMV3-F1
#
_cell.length_a   1.000
_cell.length_b   1.000
_cell.length_c   1.000
_cell.angle_alpha   90.00
_cell.angle_beta   90.00
_cell.angle_gamma   90.00
#
_symmetry.space_group_name_H-M   'P 1'
#
loop_
_entity.id
_entity.type
_entity.pdbx_description
1 polymer ?
#
loop_
_entity_poly.entity_id
_entity_poly.type
_entity_poly.pdbx_seq_one_letter_code
_entity_poly.pdbx_strand_id
1 'polypeptide(L)'
;MGKGSGYSPHEISGRNSGQSVMAGVGNYLKKHSEALVKDVGIEAACTLTGRSKATLGRYYSDAEEHADRFMPIDAVAALEGAARFPHVTTALAELQGITLSYDQERRNSEGGGINSDVVALSQRFAMLMGEYSQSIEDGIITINEAKRLLRETTALQRVLLDMKLHLEEEAT
;
A
#
# COMPACT_ATOMS: atom_id res chain seq x y z
N MET A 1 26.22 16.78 64.01
CA MET A 1 25.89 17.53 62.79
C MET A 1 25.83 16.56 61.60
N GLY A 2 24.63 16.26 61.10
CA GLY A 2 24.44 15.48 59.88
C GLY A 2 24.39 16.36 58.64
N LYS A 3 24.78 15.81 57.49
CA LYS A 3 24.43 16.36 56.16
C LYS A 3 23.82 15.25 55.34
N GLY A 4 22.52 15.40 55.07
CA GLY A 4 21.73 14.51 54.24
C GLY A 4 21.78 14.90 52.75
N SER A 5 21.65 13.86 51.93
CA SER A 5 20.83 13.72 50.72
C SER A 5 20.59 14.96 49.84
N GLY A 6 21.06 14.86 48.60
CA GLY A 6 20.63 15.69 47.46
C GLY A 6 20.59 14.84 46.20
N TYR A 7 19.61 13.94 46.13
CA TYR A 7 19.25 13.19 44.92
C TYR A 7 18.70 14.20 43.89
N SER A 8 19.36 14.35 42.74
CA SER A 8 18.82 15.13 41.61
C SER A 8 17.94 14.20 40.74
N PRO A 9 16.67 14.52 40.46
CA PRO A 9 15.78 13.63 39.73
C PRO A 9 16.16 13.52 38.25
N HIS A 10 16.05 12.29 37.76
CA HIS A 10 16.07 11.93 36.35
C HIS A 10 15.11 12.78 35.51
N GLU A 11 15.64 13.54 34.55
CA GLU A 11 14.89 13.90 33.35
C GLU A 11 14.80 12.63 32.48
N ILE A 12 13.68 11.92 32.62
CA ILE A 12 13.32 10.83 31.71
C ILE A 12 12.96 11.46 30.36
N SER A 13 13.93 11.47 29.44
CA SER A 13 13.75 11.83 28.04
C SER A 13 12.76 10.86 27.38
N GLY A 14 11.50 11.27 27.32
CA GLY A 14 10.44 10.62 26.53
C GLY A 14 10.51 10.91 25.02
N ARG A 15 11.67 11.36 24.49
CA ARG A 15 11.88 11.57 23.05
C ARG A 15 12.74 10.44 22.50
N ASN A 16 12.15 9.33 22.06
CA ASN A 16 12.90 8.44 21.14
C ASN A 16 12.09 7.41 20.35
N SER A 17 10.84 7.10 20.72
CA SER A 17 10.08 6.09 19.97
C SER A 17 9.53 6.61 18.64
N GLY A 18 8.93 7.81 18.63
CA GLY A 18 8.34 8.39 17.42
C GLY A 18 9.34 8.77 16.32
N GLN A 19 10.51 9.30 16.69
CA GLN A 19 11.55 9.71 15.72
C GLN A 19 12.23 8.51 15.05
N SER A 20 12.46 7.43 15.81
CA SER A 20 13.04 6.18 15.27
C SER A 20 12.09 5.49 14.27
N VAL A 21 10.79 5.46 14.57
CA VAL A 21 9.77 4.92 13.67
C VAL A 21 9.65 5.76 12.40
N MET A 22 9.66 7.09 12.51
CA MET A 22 9.62 7.99 11.34
C MET A 22 10.88 7.86 10.47
N ALA A 23 12.06 7.67 11.05
CA ALA A 23 13.29 7.41 10.29
C ALA A 23 13.24 6.07 9.52
N GLY A 24 12.66 5.03 10.12
CA GLY A 24 12.44 3.75 9.45
C GLY A 24 11.47 3.86 8.26
N VAL A 25 10.36 4.57 8.44
CA VAL A 25 9.38 4.85 7.38
C VAL A 25 9.99 5.69 6.26
N GLY A 26 10.76 6.72 6.60
CA GLY A 26 11.41 7.58 5.61
C GLY A 26 12.36 6.81 4.70
N ASN A 27 13.26 5.99 5.27
CA ASN A 27 14.16 5.15 4.49
C ASN A 27 13.42 4.12 3.63
N TYR A 28 12.31 3.59 4.12
CA TYR A 28 11.47 2.67 3.36
C TYR A 28 10.90 3.35 2.10
N LEU A 29 10.28 4.53 2.26
CA LEU A 29 9.72 5.29 1.15
C LEU A 29 10.79 5.78 0.17
N LYS A 30 11.99 6.14 0.66
CA LYS A 30 13.14 6.52 -0.19
C LYS A 30 13.60 5.35 -1.06
N LYS A 31 13.73 4.15 -0.51
CA LYS A 31 14.07 2.95 -1.28
C LYS A 31 13.06 2.64 -2.39
N HIS A 32 11.77 2.75 -2.09
CA HIS A 32 10.72 2.53 -3.09
C HIS A 32 10.67 3.65 -4.14
N SER A 33 10.99 4.89 -3.76
CA SER A 33 11.18 5.99 -4.71
C SER A 33 12.38 5.76 -5.64
N GLU A 34 13.49 5.18 -5.13
CA GLU A 34 14.63 4.79 -5.96
C GLU A 34 14.26 3.68 -6.94
N ALA A 35 13.56 2.65 -6.46
CA ALA A 35 13.10 1.53 -7.29
C ALA A 35 12.17 2.01 -8.41
N LEU A 36 11.25 2.93 -8.11
CA LEU A 36 10.39 3.56 -9.10
C LEU A 36 11.18 4.26 -10.21
N VAL A 37 12.17 5.08 -9.84
CA VAL A 37 13.02 5.78 -10.82
C VAL A 37 13.86 4.80 -11.64
N LYS A 38 14.30 3.68 -11.05
CA LYS A 38 15.04 2.62 -11.76
C LYS A 38 14.17 1.85 -12.75
N ASP A 39 12.92 1.55 -12.40
CA ASP A 39 11.96 0.84 -13.26
C ASP A 39 11.58 1.69 -14.49
N VAL A 40 11.35 2.99 -14.30
CA VAL A 40 11.06 3.93 -15.40
C VAL A 40 12.30 4.30 -16.21
N GLY A 41 13.47 4.38 -15.56
CA GLY A 41 14.71 4.89 -16.14
C GLY A 41 14.87 6.40 -15.95
N ILE A 42 16.09 6.84 -15.62
CA ILE A 42 16.35 8.21 -15.13
C ILE A 42 16.02 9.32 -16.16
N GLU A 43 16.23 9.09 -17.45
CA GLU A 43 15.97 10.09 -18.50
C GLU A 43 14.46 10.25 -18.77
N ALA A 44 13.74 9.12 -18.86
CA ALA A 44 12.28 9.11 -18.96
C ALA A 44 11.65 9.75 -17.70
N ALA A 45 12.18 9.43 -16.52
CA ALA A 45 11.70 10.02 -15.27
C ALA A 45 11.89 11.55 -15.23
N CYS A 46 13.02 12.07 -15.73
CA CYS A 46 13.22 13.52 -15.84
C CYS A 46 12.20 14.17 -16.77
N THR A 47 11.88 13.51 -17.89
CA THR A 47 10.91 13.99 -18.88
C THR A 47 9.49 14.00 -18.32
N LEU A 48 9.05 12.90 -17.70
CA LEU A 48 7.70 12.75 -17.16
C LEU A 48 7.42 13.69 -15.99
N THR A 49 8.42 13.96 -15.15
CA THR A 49 8.25 14.78 -13.95
C THR A 49 8.62 16.25 -14.16
N GLY A 50 9.32 16.59 -15.25
CA GLY A 50 9.90 17.93 -15.46
C GLY A 50 11.03 18.28 -14.47
N ARG A 51 11.60 17.29 -13.77
CA ARG A 51 12.61 17.49 -12.72
C ARG A 51 13.98 17.03 -13.20
N SER A 52 15.04 17.69 -12.74
CA SER A 52 16.41 17.30 -13.10
C SER A 52 16.83 16.00 -12.42
N LYS A 53 17.80 15.29 -13.03
CA LYS A 53 18.42 14.08 -12.44
C LYS A 53 18.92 14.31 -11.00
N ALA A 54 19.54 15.47 -10.75
CA ALA A 54 19.98 15.84 -9.41
C ALA A 54 18.80 15.99 -8.44
N THR A 55 17.66 16.53 -8.90
CA THR A 55 16.47 16.68 -8.06
C THR A 55 15.85 15.33 -7.72
N LEU A 56 15.70 14.44 -8.71
CA LEU A 56 15.20 13.08 -8.50
C LEU A 56 16.10 12.30 -7.55
N GLY A 57 17.42 12.39 -7.73
CA GLY A 57 18.43 11.78 -6.85
C GLY A 57 18.28 12.14 -5.38
N ARG A 58 17.86 13.37 -5.07
CA ARG A 58 17.67 13.82 -3.69
C ARG A 58 16.42 13.25 -3.04
N TYR A 59 15.39 12.88 -3.81
CA TYR A 59 14.16 12.33 -3.25
C TYR A 59 14.33 10.96 -2.60
N TYR A 60 15.30 10.19 -3.07
CA TYR A 60 15.62 8.87 -2.54
C TYR A 60 17.03 8.79 -1.90
N SER A 61 17.65 9.94 -1.63
CA SER A 61 18.95 9.99 -0.96
C SER A 61 18.79 9.78 0.55
N ASP A 62 19.63 8.90 1.12
CA ASP A 62 19.72 8.64 2.56
C ASP A 62 20.65 9.64 3.30
N ALA A 63 21.18 10.65 2.61
CA ALA A 63 21.99 11.68 3.23
C ALA A 63 21.17 12.54 4.20
N GLU A 64 21.75 12.89 5.35
CA GLU A 64 21.07 13.62 6.42
C GLU A 64 20.49 14.98 5.94
N GLU A 65 21.22 15.68 5.07
CA GLU A 65 20.78 16.93 4.42
C GLU A 65 19.55 16.78 3.50
N HIS A 66 19.13 15.54 3.21
CA HIS A 66 17.99 15.21 2.37
C HIS A 66 16.98 14.31 3.08
N ALA A 67 17.12 14.09 4.40
CA ALA A 67 16.26 13.19 5.16
C ALA A 67 14.76 13.51 4.99
N ASP A 68 14.40 14.81 5.07
CA ASP A 68 13.01 15.28 4.95
C ASP A 68 12.55 15.53 3.50
N ARG A 69 13.41 15.24 2.52
CA ARG A 69 13.12 15.46 1.10
C ARG A 69 12.61 14.19 0.46
N PHE A 70 11.31 14.13 0.24
CA PHE A 70 10.62 13.02 -0.41
C PHE A 70 10.13 13.39 -1.81
N MET A 71 9.88 12.37 -2.63
CA MET A 71 9.26 12.57 -3.94
C MET A 71 7.84 13.10 -3.75
N PRO A 72 7.47 14.21 -4.41
CA PRO A 72 6.12 14.75 -4.29
C PRO A 72 5.14 13.84 -5.05
N ILE A 73 3.90 13.81 -4.57
CA ILE A 73 2.88 12.83 -5.00
C ILE A 73 2.52 12.94 -6.49
N ASP A 74 2.61 14.13 -7.09
CA ASP A 74 2.44 14.37 -8.52
C ASP A 74 3.50 13.63 -9.35
N ALA A 75 4.76 13.69 -8.90
CA ALA A 75 5.86 12.99 -9.54
C ALA A 75 5.73 11.48 -9.35
N VAL A 76 5.30 11.01 -8.17
CA VAL A 76 5.01 9.58 -7.94
C VAL A 76 3.96 9.08 -8.92
N ALA A 77 2.83 9.77 -9.03
CA ALA A 77 1.75 9.38 -9.93
C ALA A 77 2.19 9.34 -11.40
N ALA A 78 2.93 10.36 -11.86
CA ALA A 78 3.45 10.41 -13.22
C ALA A 78 4.42 9.26 -13.53
N LEU A 79 5.29 8.90 -12.57
CA LEU A 79 6.24 7.81 -12.74
C LEU A 79 5.56 6.44 -12.65
N GLU A 80 4.65 6.23 -11.69
CA GLU A 80 3.93 4.96 -11.54
C GLU A 80 3.03 4.66 -12.75
N GLY A 81 2.48 5.68 -13.41
CA GLY A 81 1.75 5.51 -14.66
C GLY A 81 2.61 4.99 -15.83
N ALA A 82 3.92 5.23 -15.80
CA ALA A 82 4.88 4.72 -16.79
C ALA A 82 5.64 3.47 -16.32
N ALA A 83 5.55 3.13 -15.04
CA ALA A 83 6.25 2.01 -14.43
C ALA A 83 5.55 0.66 -14.71
N ARG A 84 6.29 -0.43 -14.54
CA ARG A 84 5.71 -1.77 -14.62
C ARG A 84 4.97 -2.12 -13.32
N PHE A 85 5.39 -1.50 -12.22
CA PHE A 85 4.93 -1.77 -10.86
C PHE A 85 4.72 -0.47 -10.06
N PRO A 86 3.66 -0.34 -9.24
CA PRO A 86 3.40 0.86 -8.44
C PRO A 86 4.19 0.83 -7.12
N HIS A 87 5.50 1.08 -7.19
CA HIS A 87 6.46 0.91 -6.08
C HIS A 87 6.10 1.70 -4.82
N VAL A 88 5.80 3.00 -4.95
CA VAL A 88 5.54 3.88 -3.81
C VAL A 88 4.13 3.65 -3.26
N THR A 89 3.14 3.44 -4.13
CA THR A 89 1.78 3.08 -3.70
C THR A 89 1.78 1.76 -2.94
N THR A 90 2.59 0.78 -3.38
CA THR A 90 2.79 -0.48 -2.64
C THR A 90 3.39 -0.24 -1.26
N ALA A 91 4.45 0.56 -1.19
CA ALA A 91 5.08 0.89 0.09
C ALA A 91 4.10 1.54 1.07
N LEU A 92 3.25 2.46 0.58
CA LEU A 92 2.23 3.11 1.39
C LEU A 92 1.16 2.13 1.86
N ALA A 93 0.72 1.22 1.01
CA ALA A 93 -0.24 0.19 1.38
C ALA A 93 0.33 -0.76 2.46
N GLU A 94 1.56 -1.22 2.31
CA GLU A 94 2.25 -2.08 3.28
C GLU A 94 2.38 -1.42 4.65
N LEU A 95 2.73 -0.13 4.69
CA LEU A 95 2.81 0.66 5.93
C LEU A 95 1.45 0.78 6.64
N GLN A 96 0.35 0.69 5.90
CA GLN A 96 -1.02 0.71 6.44
C GLN A 96 -1.58 -0.70 6.68
N GLY A 97 -0.83 -1.76 6.37
CA GLY A 97 -1.33 -3.13 6.42
C GLY A 97 -2.43 -3.43 5.37
N ILE A 98 -2.50 -2.63 4.31
CA ILE A 98 -3.47 -2.76 3.22
C ILE A 98 -2.87 -3.69 2.16
N THR A 99 -3.66 -4.64 1.68
CA THR A 99 -3.28 -5.50 0.55
C THR A 99 -3.69 -4.84 -0.77
N LEU A 100 -2.72 -4.52 -1.63
CA LEU A 100 -3.01 -4.13 -3.01
C LEU A 100 -3.25 -5.38 -3.85
N SER A 101 -4.40 -5.42 -4.51
CA SER A 101 -4.67 -6.42 -5.54
C SER A 101 -4.36 -5.79 -6.90
N TYR A 102 -3.39 -6.35 -7.61
CA TYR A 102 -2.97 -5.88 -8.92
C TYR A 102 -3.93 -6.39 -9.98
N ASP A 103 -4.64 -5.49 -10.66
CA ASP A 103 -5.33 -5.86 -11.89
C ASP A 103 -4.32 -5.81 -13.03
N GLN A 104 -3.81 -6.98 -13.44
CA GLN A 104 -3.02 -7.04 -14.67
C GLN A 104 -3.89 -6.75 -15.91
N GLU A 105 -5.21 -6.94 -15.80
CA GLU A 105 -6.17 -6.82 -16.89
C GLU A 105 -6.49 -5.36 -17.26
N ARG A 106 -6.48 -4.42 -16.32
CA ARG A 106 -6.78 -2.99 -16.62
C ARG A 106 -5.80 -2.32 -17.58
N ARG A 107 -4.65 -2.92 -17.87
CA ARG A 107 -3.73 -2.39 -18.89
C ARG A 107 -4.11 -2.82 -20.32
N ASN A 108 -5.04 -3.76 -20.53
CA ASN A 108 -5.39 -4.23 -21.87
C ASN A 108 -6.75 -4.97 -22.08
N SER A 109 -7.63 -5.13 -21.09
CA SER A 109 -8.93 -5.80 -21.31
C SER A 109 -10.07 -4.82 -21.52
N GLU A 110 -10.78 -4.94 -22.64
CA GLU A 110 -12.09 -4.31 -22.87
C GLU A 110 -13.03 -4.68 -21.71
N GLY A 111 -13.52 -3.67 -20.99
CA GLY A 111 -14.28 -3.83 -19.76
C GLY A 111 -15.61 -4.57 -19.98
N GLY A 112 -15.85 -5.59 -19.14
CA GLY A 112 -17.19 -6.12 -18.94
C GLY A 112 -18.00 -5.13 -18.11
N GLY A 113 -19.21 -4.77 -18.56
CA GLY A 113 -20.07 -3.81 -17.86
C GLY A 113 -20.67 -4.35 -16.55
N ILE A 114 -21.41 -3.51 -15.83
CA ILE A 114 -21.97 -3.81 -14.48
C ILE A 114 -22.64 -5.18 -14.37
N ASN A 115 -23.31 -5.65 -15.44
CA ASN A 115 -23.95 -6.95 -15.46
C ASN A 115 -22.98 -8.13 -15.30
N SER A 116 -21.76 -8.06 -15.85
CA SER A 116 -20.76 -9.11 -15.63
C SER A 116 -20.27 -9.13 -14.19
N ASP A 117 -20.17 -7.96 -13.55
CA ASP A 117 -19.71 -7.88 -12.16
C ASP A 117 -20.76 -8.40 -11.19
N VAL A 118 -22.04 -8.15 -11.44
CA VAL A 118 -23.15 -8.69 -10.63
C VAL A 118 -23.16 -10.23 -10.70
N VAL A 119 -22.88 -10.80 -11.88
CA VAL A 119 -22.75 -12.26 -12.04
C VAL A 119 -21.54 -12.78 -11.29
N ALA A 120 -20.38 -12.12 -11.40
CA ALA A 120 -19.18 -12.48 -10.67
C ALA A 120 -19.38 -12.40 -9.14
N LEU A 121 -20.08 -11.37 -8.66
CA LEU A 121 -20.41 -11.18 -7.25
C LEU A 121 -21.26 -12.33 -6.74
N SER A 122 -22.29 -12.69 -7.49
CA SER A 122 -23.21 -13.78 -7.14
C SER A 122 -22.48 -15.12 -7.05
N GLN A 123 -21.57 -15.39 -7.99
CA GLN A 123 -20.75 -16.61 -7.98
C GLN A 123 -19.78 -16.65 -6.79
N ARG A 124 -19.11 -15.52 -6.48
CA ARG A 124 -18.18 -15.43 -5.34
C ARG A 124 -18.91 -15.56 -4.00
N PHE A 125 -20.06 -14.94 -3.89
CA PHE A 125 -20.91 -15.05 -2.71
C PHE A 125 -21.38 -16.50 -2.52
N ALA A 126 -21.79 -17.18 -3.60
CA ALA A 126 -22.16 -18.60 -3.54
C ALA A 126 -21.00 -19.50 -3.09
N MET A 127 -19.78 -19.28 -3.57
CA MET A 127 -18.58 -20.00 -3.11
C MET A 127 -18.30 -19.77 -1.63
N LEU A 128 -18.30 -18.51 -1.18
CA LEU A 128 -18.10 -18.17 0.23
C LEU A 128 -19.17 -18.83 1.13
N MET A 129 -20.43 -18.78 0.73
CA MET A 129 -21.53 -19.40 1.48
C MET A 129 -21.44 -20.94 1.48
N GLY A 130 -20.94 -21.54 0.39
CA GLY A 130 -20.66 -22.97 0.32
C GLY A 130 -19.56 -23.40 1.30
N GLU A 131 -18.43 -22.67 1.31
CA GLU A 131 -17.35 -22.93 2.27
C GLU A 131 -17.81 -22.68 3.71
N TYR A 132 -18.59 -21.64 3.96
CA TYR A 132 -19.13 -21.34 5.29
C TYR A 132 -20.06 -22.45 5.78
N SER A 133 -20.98 -22.92 4.91
CA SER A 133 -21.89 -24.00 5.25
C SER A 133 -21.16 -25.31 5.57
N GLN A 134 -20.07 -25.60 4.85
CA GLN A 134 -19.27 -26.79 5.11
C GLN A 134 -18.42 -26.65 6.40
N SER A 135 -17.90 -25.45 6.66
CA SER A 135 -17.04 -25.17 7.83
C SER A 135 -17.80 -25.06 9.16
N ILE A 136 -19.13 -25.04 9.14
CA ILE A 136 -19.98 -25.01 10.34
C ILE A 136 -20.67 -26.35 10.60
N GLU A 137 -20.47 -27.34 9.73
CA GLU A 137 -21.14 -28.65 9.79
C GLU A 137 -20.79 -29.43 11.08
N ASP A 138 -19.55 -29.27 11.58
CA ASP A 138 -19.08 -29.82 12.85
C ASP A 138 -19.11 -28.80 14.01
N GLY A 139 -19.55 -27.57 13.74
CA GLY A 139 -19.67 -26.48 14.71
C GLY A 139 -18.35 -25.81 15.11
N ILE A 140 -17.20 -26.15 14.50
CA ILE A 140 -15.89 -25.61 14.87
C ILE A 140 -15.13 -25.13 13.63
N ILE A 141 -14.92 -23.82 13.51
CA ILE A 141 -14.07 -23.27 12.45
C ILE A 141 -12.60 -23.51 12.79
N THR A 142 -11.95 -24.41 12.06
CA THR A 142 -10.52 -24.67 12.15
C THR A 142 -9.69 -23.54 11.52
N ILE A 143 -8.39 -23.51 11.84
CA ILE A 143 -7.45 -22.52 11.26
C ILE A 143 -7.42 -22.61 9.72
N ASN A 144 -7.56 -23.81 9.15
CA ASN A 144 -7.53 -24.00 7.70
C ASN A 144 -8.82 -23.52 7.03
N GLU A 145 -9.97 -23.67 7.67
CA GLU A 145 -11.25 -23.11 7.20
C GLU A 145 -11.26 -21.59 7.31
N ALA A 146 -10.79 -21.04 8.43
CA ALA A 146 -10.64 -19.59 8.58
C ALA A 146 -9.76 -18.99 7.46
N LYS A 147 -8.66 -19.65 7.08
CA LYS A 147 -7.80 -19.22 5.97
C LYS A 147 -8.50 -19.30 4.61
N ARG A 148 -9.32 -20.33 4.37
CA ARG A 148 -10.11 -20.47 3.13
C ARG A 148 -11.20 -19.41 3.04
N LEU A 149 -11.99 -19.24 4.10
CA LEU A 149 -13.02 -18.20 4.20
C LEU A 149 -12.43 -16.78 4.05
N LEU A 150 -11.27 -16.53 4.64
CA LEU A 150 -10.57 -15.24 4.48
C LEU A 150 -10.18 -14.99 3.02
N ARG A 151 -9.70 -16.02 2.32
CA ARG A 151 -9.36 -15.94 0.90
C ARG A 151 -10.59 -15.62 0.04
N GLU A 152 -11.70 -16.32 0.26
CA GLU A 152 -12.94 -16.07 -0.49
C GLU A 152 -13.56 -14.71 -0.16
N THR A 153 -13.49 -14.26 1.10
CA THR A 153 -13.94 -12.91 1.50
C THR A 153 -13.12 -11.83 0.81
N THR A 154 -11.80 -12.01 0.69
CA THR A 154 -10.92 -11.08 -0.02
C THR A 154 -11.26 -11.03 -1.53
N ALA A 155 -11.60 -12.18 -2.12
CA ALA A 155 -12.05 -12.25 -3.51
C ALA A 155 -13.41 -11.56 -3.72
N LEU A 156 -14.32 -11.65 -2.75
CA LEU A 156 -15.61 -10.94 -2.79
C LEU A 156 -15.42 -9.41 -2.72
N GLN A 157 -14.53 -8.94 -1.84
CA GLN A 157 -14.18 -7.51 -1.74
C GLN A 157 -13.64 -6.95 -3.05
N ARG A 158 -12.87 -7.74 -3.81
CA ARG A 158 -12.35 -7.36 -5.13
C ARG A 158 -13.49 -7.06 -6.10
N VAL A 159 -14.45 -7.98 -6.24
CA VAL A 159 -15.59 -7.80 -7.15
C VAL A 159 -16.45 -6.60 -6.75
N LEU A 160 -16.68 -6.37 -5.46
CA LEU A 160 -17.43 -5.20 -4.99
C LEU A 160 -16.74 -3.87 -5.33
N LEU A 161 -15.41 -3.84 -5.32
CA LEU A 161 -14.65 -2.67 -5.74
C LEU A 161 -14.76 -2.41 -7.24
N ASP A 162 -14.69 -3.46 -8.06
CA ASP A 162 -14.83 -3.34 -9.52
C ASP A 162 -16.23 -2.83 -9.90
N MET A 163 -17.28 -3.38 -9.26
CA MET A 163 -18.65 -2.87 -9.41
C MET A 163 -18.79 -1.39 -9.07
N LYS A 164 -18.17 -0.95 -7.96
CA LYS A 164 -18.21 0.45 -7.51
C LYS A 164 -17.61 1.37 -8.57
N LEU A 165 -16.47 0.99 -9.13
CA LEU A 165 -15.77 1.81 -10.12
C LEU A 165 -16.56 1.91 -11.42
N HIS A 166 -17.11 0.80 -11.93
CA HIS A 166 -17.97 0.84 -13.11
C HIS A 166 -19.25 1.66 -12.89
N LEU A 167 -19.85 1.58 -11.69
CA LEU A 167 -20.98 2.43 -11.32
C LEU A 167 -20.62 3.93 -11.27
N GLU A 168 -19.43 4.27 -10.80
CA GLU A 168 -18.93 5.66 -10.79
C GLU A 168 -18.67 6.19 -12.21
N GLU A 169 -18.20 5.34 -13.13
CA GLU A 169 -18.03 5.67 -14.54
C GLU A 169 -19.37 5.85 -15.27
N GLU A 170 -20.36 4.98 -15.05
CA GLU A 170 -21.69 5.13 -15.68
C GLU A 170 -22.51 6.31 -15.11
N ALA A 171 -22.19 6.77 -13.90
CA ALA A 171 -22.88 7.88 -13.24
C ALA A 171 -22.35 9.27 -13.62
N THR A 172 -21.26 9.36 -14.40
CA THR A 172 -20.58 10.61 -14.80
C THR A 172 -20.83 10.94 -16.27
#